data_AF-A0A3M1CQ67-F1
#
_entry.id   AF-A0A3M1CQ67-F1
#
_cell.length_a   1.000
_cell.length_b   1.000
_cell.length_c   1.000
_cell.angle_alpha   90.00
_cell.angle_beta   90.00
_cell.angle_gamma   90.00
#
_symmetry.space_group_name_H-M   'P 1'
#
loop_
_entity.id
_entity.type
_entity.pdbx_description
1 polymer ?
#
loop_
_entity_poly.entity_id
_entity_poly.type
_entity_poly.pdbx_seq_one_letter_code
_entity_poly.pdbx_strand_id
1 'polypeptide(L)'
;MNAKAVVVASLIVVAGLVGLVLFLSAGEGTTVYVPDDAARHRERGEFLLNKRRHTTDRVKKAELLSEAIKEFKKAIEIKPDFAVAHNMLGHCYIEAGNWQAALKHLDRALELRPDYPAALFNRAQLRHRLAATRRGHELIDQAIKDYRKALESDLAAAFKGDILKSLADAYRIRGEYGKAIETLRSYLKYAPHAPDAALILRRIRGLELMEKSRKNSSKNPSGQKGQEQAENRPAAPGAR
;
A
#
# COMPACT_ATOMS: atom_id res chain seq x y z
N MET A 1 0.00 -52.58 25.51
CA MET A 1 -1.06 -51.84 26.22
C MET A 1 -1.52 -50.72 25.32
N ASN A 2 -2.73 -50.84 24.73
CA ASN A 2 -3.28 -49.83 23.82
C ASN A 2 -4.07 -48.79 24.63
N ALA A 3 -3.52 -47.60 24.82
CA ALA A 3 -4.27 -46.49 25.38
C ALA A 3 -5.22 -45.93 24.30
N LYS A 4 -6.52 -46.22 24.43
CA LYS A 4 -7.56 -45.60 23.60
C LYS A 4 -7.70 -44.13 24.03
N ALA A 5 -7.37 -43.19 23.16
CA ALA A 5 -7.72 -41.79 23.34
C ALA A 5 -9.25 -41.64 23.24
N VAL A 6 -9.87 -41.08 24.27
CA VAL A 6 -11.30 -40.76 24.26
C VAL A 6 -11.43 -39.29 23.87
N VAL A 7 -11.97 -39.02 22.68
CA VAL A 7 -12.33 -37.67 22.25
C VAL A 7 -13.71 -37.35 22.82
N VAL A 8 -13.79 -36.48 23.81
CA VAL A 8 -15.06 -35.94 24.31
C VAL A 8 -15.22 -34.53 23.75
N ALA A 9 -16.12 -34.37 22.79
CA ALA A 9 -16.52 -33.06 22.28
C ALA A 9 -17.71 -32.56 23.11
N SER A 10 -17.51 -31.49 23.87
CA SER A 10 -18.59 -30.81 24.59
C SER A 10 -18.76 -29.41 24.01
N LEU A 11 -19.96 -29.13 23.49
CA LEU A 11 -20.40 -27.79 23.10
C LEU A 11 -20.61 -26.95 24.36
N ILE A 12 -19.80 -25.92 24.57
CA ILE A 12 -20.08 -24.89 25.58
C ILE A 12 -20.43 -23.60 24.84
N VAL A 13 -21.66 -23.13 25.05
CA VAL A 13 -22.11 -21.83 24.59
C VAL A 13 -21.79 -20.81 25.68
N VAL A 14 -20.71 -20.04 25.52
CA VAL A 14 -20.47 -18.84 26.33
C VAL A 14 -20.50 -17.62 25.41
N ALA A 15 -21.49 -16.75 25.64
CA ALA A 15 -21.57 -15.41 25.05
C ALA A 15 -21.41 -15.32 23.52
N GLY A 16 -22.11 -16.17 22.76
CA GLY A 16 -22.46 -15.88 21.36
C GLY A 16 -21.42 -16.17 20.27
N LEU A 17 -20.34 -16.91 20.56
CA LEU A 17 -19.39 -17.39 19.54
C LEU A 17 -19.37 -18.92 19.50
N VAL A 18 -19.84 -19.49 18.40
CA VAL A 18 -19.74 -20.93 18.11
C VAL A 18 -18.33 -21.21 17.59
N GLY A 19 -17.46 -21.71 18.46
CA GLY A 19 -16.13 -22.21 18.10
C GLY A 19 -15.96 -23.63 18.62
N LEU A 20 -15.50 -24.55 17.76
CA LEU A 20 -15.22 -25.94 18.12
C LEU A 20 -14.01 -25.99 19.07
N VAL A 21 -14.21 -26.49 20.30
CA VAL A 21 -13.12 -26.74 21.27
C VAL A 21 -12.82 -28.24 21.27
N LEU A 22 -11.60 -28.62 20.87
CA LEU A 22 -11.11 -29.99 20.97
C LEU A 22 -10.33 -30.14 22.28
N PHE A 23 -10.79 -31.01 23.18
CA PHE A 23 -10.06 -31.37 24.39
C PHE A 23 -9.18 -32.61 24.11
N LEU A 24 -7.86 -32.45 24.21
CA LEU A 24 -6.92 -33.56 24.38
C LEU A 24 -6.48 -33.55 25.84
N SER A 25 -7.03 -34.48 26.63
CA SER A 25 -6.60 -34.70 28.01
C SER A 25 -5.46 -35.71 28.03
N ALA A 26 -4.24 -35.23 28.27
CA ALA A 26 -3.11 -36.05 28.67
C ALA A 26 -2.31 -35.28 29.73
N GLY A 27 -2.58 -35.57 31.01
CA GLY A 27 -1.76 -35.16 32.15
C GLY A 27 -1.85 -33.68 32.52
N GLU A 28 -2.10 -33.42 33.80
CA GLU A 28 -1.99 -32.16 34.55
C GLU A 28 -1.61 -30.91 33.74
N GLY A 29 -2.64 -30.21 33.28
CA GLY A 29 -2.51 -28.96 32.53
C GLY A 29 -3.56 -28.90 31.43
N THR A 30 -4.69 -28.26 31.70
CA THR A 30 -5.61 -27.86 30.64
C THR A 30 -4.89 -26.88 29.70
N THR A 31 -4.30 -27.41 28.63
CA THR A 31 -3.82 -26.58 27.53
C THR A 31 -5.04 -26.15 26.74
N VAL A 32 -5.61 -25.02 27.10
CA VAL A 32 -6.67 -24.37 26.32
C VAL A 32 -6.03 -23.89 25.02
N TYR A 33 -6.52 -24.35 23.87
CA TYR A 33 -6.16 -23.76 22.58
C TYR A 33 -6.80 -22.37 22.49
N VAL A 34 -6.08 -21.37 22.99
CA VAL A 34 -6.41 -19.95 22.85
C VAL A 34 -5.74 -19.47 21.56
N PRO A 35 -6.45 -18.88 20.59
CA PRO A 35 -5.80 -18.20 19.47
C PRO A 35 -4.75 -17.24 20.03
N ASP A 36 -3.50 -17.36 19.56
CA ASP A 36 -2.35 -16.48 19.91
C ASP A 36 -2.87 -15.07 20.21
N ASP A 37 -2.74 -14.57 21.46
CA ASP A 37 -3.36 -13.30 21.87
C ASP A 37 -2.97 -12.15 20.92
N ALA A 38 -1.81 -12.24 20.27
CA ALA A 38 -1.39 -11.35 19.20
C ALA A 38 -2.35 -11.36 17.99
N ALA A 39 -2.82 -12.54 17.56
CA ALA A 39 -3.78 -12.70 16.48
C ALA A 39 -5.15 -12.11 16.82
N ARG A 40 -5.61 -12.25 18.07
CA ARG A 40 -6.85 -11.60 18.54
C ARG A 40 -6.76 -10.08 18.46
N HIS A 41 -5.64 -9.51 18.92
CA HIS A 41 -5.40 -8.07 18.82
C HIS A 41 -5.30 -7.61 17.36
N ARG A 42 -4.65 -8.38 16.48
CA ARG A 42 -4.65 -8.11 15.03
C ARG A 42 -6.08 -8.07 14.47
N GLU A 43 -6.88 -9.09 14.75
CA GLU A 43 -8.26 -9.20 14.24
C GLU A 43 -9.14 -8.04 14.71
N ARG A 44 -9.00 -7.66 15.98
CA ARG A 44 -9.70 -6.50 16.53
C ARG A 44 -9.26 -5.20 15.84
N GLY A 45 -7.96 -5.04 15.59
CA GLY A 45 -7.43 -3.91 14.83
C GLY A 45 -8.01 -3.84 13.40
N GLU A 46 -8.06 -4.96 12.69
CA GLU A 46 -8.63 -5.04 11.34
C GLU A 46 -10.14 -4.75 11.34
N PHE A 47 -10.87 -5.27 12.32
CA PHE A 47 -12.29 -4.98 12.52
C PHE A 47 -12.55 -3.47 12.71
N LEU A 48 -11.73 -2.80 13.53
CA LEU A 48 -11.82 -1.35 13.75
C LEU A 48 -11.53 -0.56 12.48
N LEU A 49 -10.55 -0.99 11.67
CA LEU A 49 -10.28 -0.37 10.36
C LEU A 49 -11.43 -0.57 9.38
N ASN A 50 -12.06 -1.74 9.38
CA ASN A 50 -13.24 -1.98 8.54
C ASN A 50 -14.40 -1.08 8.97
N LYS A 51 -14.68 -1.00 10.27
CA LYS A 51 -15.69 -0.09 10.84
C LYS A 51 -15.40 1.37 10.47
N ARG A 52 -14.14 1.80 10.53
CA ARG A 52 -13.70 3.16 10.12
C ARG A 52 -14.04 3.44 8.67
N ARG A 53 -13.84 2.47 7.76
CA ARG A 53 -14.13 2.63 6.32
C ARG A 53 -15.61 2.95 6.05
N HIS A 54 -16.51 2.37 6.83
CA HIS A 54 -17.96 2.56 6.69
C HIS A 54 -18.53 3.71 7.53
N THR A 55 -17.71 4.34 8.36
CA THR A 55 -18.12 5.50 9.16
C THR A 55 -17.99 6.76 8.31
N THR A 56 -18.89 7.73 8.42
CA THR A 56 -18.78 9.04 7.74
C THR A 56 -18.24 10.13 8.67
N ASP A 57 -18.55 10.02 9.96
CA ASP A 57 -18.09 10.92 11.02
C ASP A 57 -16.54 10.96 11.10
N ARG A 58 -15.99 12.16 10.95
CA ARG A 58 -14.54 12.41 10.96
C ARG A 58 -13.90 12.16 12.34
N VAL A 59 -14.57 12.55 13.42
CA VAL A 59 -14.09 12.36 14.79
C VAL A 59 -14.07 10.87 15.09
N LYS A 60 -15.17 10.17 14.78
CA LYS A 60 -15.26 8.72 14.95
C LYS A 60 -14.21 7.97 14.12
N LYS A 61 -13.92 8.42 12.89
CA LYS A 61 -12.84 7.86 12.07
C LYS A 61 -11.46 7.98 12.73
N ALA A 62 -11.17 9.11 13.35
CA ALA A 62 -9.90 9.35 14.03
C ALA A 62 -9.79 8.51 15.32
N GLU A 63 -10.88 8.38 16.07
CA GLU A 63 -10.99 7.50 17.25
C GLU A 63 -10.73 6.04 16.86
N LEU A 64 -11.44 5.52 15.87
CA LEU A 64 -11.28 4.14 15.38
C LEU A 64 -9.87 3.87 14.83
N LEU A 65 -9.26 4.84 14.15
CA LEU A 65 -7.87 4.72 13.70
C LEU A 65 -6.91 4.63 14.89
N SER A 66 -7.13 5.45 15.92
CA SER A 66 -6.32 5.47 17.13
C SER A 66 -6.46 4.18 17.94
N GLU A 67 -7.67 3.61 18.02
CA GLU A 67 -7.92 2.31 18.64
C GLU A 67 -7.25 1.17 17.85
N ALA A 68 -7.36 1.17 16.51
CA ALA A 68 -6.70 0.17 15.68
C ALA A 68 -5.17 0.18 15.88
N ILE A 69 -4.55 1.36 15.97
CA ILE A 69 -3.13 1.52 16.29
C ILE A 69 -2.79 0.86 17.64
N LYS A 70 -3.61 1.05 18.67
CA LYS A 70 -3.39 0.43 19.99
C LYS A 70 -3.45 -1.09 19.91
N GLU A 71 -4.42 -1.64 19.18
CA GLU A 71 -4.57 -3.08 19.02
C GLU A 71 -3.39 -3.69 18.25
N PHE A 72 -2.94 -3.09 17.14
CA PHE A 72 -1.75 -3.59 16.44
C PHE A 72 -0.46 -3.46 17.25
N LYS A 73 -0.33 -2.42 18.09
CA LYS A 73 0.80 -2.32 19.02
C LYS A 73 0.83 -3.47 20.02
N LYS A 74 -0.31 -3.79 20.65
CA LYS A 74 -0.42 -4.95 21.55
C LYS A 74 -0.08 -6.26 20.84
N ALA A 75 -0.54 -6.44 19.60
CA ALA A 75 -0.19 -7.60 18.81
C ALA A 75 1.34 -7.73 18.61
N ILE A 76 2.03 -6.62 18.38
CA ILE A 76 3.49 -6.57 18.23
C ILE A 76 4.21 -6.74 19.58
N GLU A 77 3.67 -6.22 20.68
CA GLU A 77 4.22 -6.42 22.03
C GLU A 77 4.22 -7.90 22.42
N ILE A 78 3.14 -8.61 22.09
CA ILE A 78 3.01 -10.06 22.33
C ILE A 78 3.88 -10.84 21.34
N LYS A 79 3.89 -10.42 20.06
CA LYS A 79 4.61 -11.08 18.98
C LYS A 79 5.41 -10.09 18.12
N PRO A 80 6.67 -9.80 18.49
CA PRO A 80 7.48 -8.78 17.80
C PRO A 80 7.85 -9.09 16.35
N ASP A 81 7.72 -10.34 15.93
CA ASP A 81 7.98 -10.82 14.57
C ASP A 81 6.68 -11.00 13.76
N PHE A 82 5.57 -10.40 14.20
CA PHE A 82 4.30 -10.50 13.51
C PHE A 82 4.22 -9.55 12.30
N ALA A 83 4.74 -9.99 11.15
CA ALA A 83 4.82 -9.20 9.92
C ALA A 83 3.48 -8.55 9.50
N VAL A 84 2.36 -9.25 9.71
CA VAL A 84 1.01 -8.73 9.39
C VAL A 84 0.65 -7.53 10.27
N ALA A 85 0.90 -7.61 11.59
CA ALA A 85 0.64 -6.52 12.51
C ALA A 85 1.55 -5.30 12.23
N HIS A 86 2.82 -5.54 11.89
CA HIS A 86 3.72 -4.48 11.41
C HIS A 86 3.21 -3.78 10.15
N ASN A 87 2.75 -4.53 9.14
CA ASN A 87 2.16 -3.96 7.94
C ASN A 87 0.89 -3.13 8.23
N MET A 88 -0.02 -3.67 9.06
CA MET A 88 -1.25 -2.96 9.44
C MET A 88 -0.97 -1.69 10.23
N LEU A 89 -0.03 -1.73 11.18
CA LEU A 89 0.39 -0.55 11.93
C LEU A 89 1.05 0.50 11.03
N GLY A 90 1.88 0.05 10.07
CA GLY A 90 2.44 0.91 9.03
C GLY A 90 1.35 1.62 8.21
N HIS A 91 0.33 0.89 7.76
CA HIS A 91 -0.84 1.44 7.07
C HIS A 91 -1.61 2.45 7.95
N CYS A 92 -1.83 2.15 9.22
CA CYS A 92 -2.46 3.11 10.14
C CYS A 92 -1.66 4.40 10.29
N TYR A 93 -0.33 4.31 10.33
CA TYR A 93 0.53 5.50 10.42
C TYR A 93 0.57 6.32 9.13
N ILE A 94 0.44 5.69 7.94
CA ILE A 94 0.20 6.40 6.68
C ILE A 94 -1.09 7.23 6.80
N GLU A 95 -2.18 6.62 7.27
CA GLU A 95 -3.47 7.28 7.42
C GLU A 95 -3.45 8.41 8.47
N ALA A 96 -2.61 8.27 9.51
CA ALA A 96 -2.40 9.29 10.53
C ALA A 96 -1.41 10.39 10.10
N GLY A 97 -0.76 10.28 8.94
CA GLY A 97 0.26 11.22 8.46
C GLY A 97 1.62 11.09 9.14
N ASN A 98 1.85 10.05 9.95
CA ASN A 98 3.14 9.79 10.58
C ASN A 98 4.02 8.91 9.68
N TRP A 99 4.62 9.55 8.67
CA TRP A 99 5.37 8.88 7.62
C TRP A 99 6.62 8.13 8.11
N GLN A 100 7.30 8.66 9.13
CA GLN A 100 8.50 8.03 9.70
C GLN A 100 8.16 6.73 10.42
N ALA A 101 7.13 6.75 11.27
CA ALA A 101 6.66 5.54 11.94
C ALA A 101 6.13 4.51 10.93
N ALA A 102 5.42 4.97 9.89
CA ALA A 102 4.93 4.11 8.83
C ALA A 102 6.07 3.37 8.10
N LEU A 103 7.11 4.09 7.65
CA LEU A 103 8.27 3.46 7.01
C LEU A 103 8.93 2.43 7.92
N LYS A 104 9.19 2.77 9.19
CA LYS A 104 9.80 1.85 10.16
C LYS A 104 9.04 0.53 10.27
N HIS A 105 7.71 0.58 10.41
CA HIS A 105 6.91 -0.63 10.55
C HIS A 105 6.77 -1.41 9.23
N LEU A 106 6.71 -0.73 8.09
CA LEU A 106 6.66 -1.38 6.78
C LEU A 106 8.00 -2.05 6.42
N ASP A 107 9.12 -1.41 6.73
CA ASP A 107 10.45 -1.99 6.57
C ASP A 107 10.60 -3.22 7.47
N ARG A 108 10.16 -3.14 8.74
CA ARG A 108 10.16 -4.31 9.63
C ARG A 108 9.28 -5.45 9.10
N ALA A 109 8.10 -5.16 8.55
CA ALA A 109 7.26 -6.18 7.93
C ALA A 109 7.96 -6.88 6.75
N LEU A 110 8.77 -6.15 5.99
CA LEU A 110 9.50 -6.65 4.83
C LEU A 110 10.84 -7.32 5.19
N GLU A 111 11.45 -6.97 6.32
CA GLU A 111 12.55 -7.76 6.90
C GLU A 111 12.07 -9.15 7.30
N LEU A 112 10.89 -9.21 7.93
CA LEU A 112 10.28 -10.47 8.38
C LEU A 112 9.70 -11.29 7.23
N ARG A 113 9.15 -10.63 6.21
CA ARG A 113 8.60 -11.25 5.00
C ARG A 113 8.93 -10.41 3.76
N PRO A 114 10.06 -10.66 3.08
CA PRO A 114 10.52 -9.85 1.95
C PRO A 114 9.55 -9.79 0.77
N ASP A 115 8.72 -10.82 0.59
CA ASP A 115 7.77 -10.95 -0.52
C ASP A 115 6.33 -10.73 -0.07
N TYR A 116 6.12 -9.84 0.91
CA TYR A 116 4.78 -9.50 1.39
C TYR A 116 4.15 -8.41 0.51
N PRO A 117 3.25 -8.75 -0.45
CA PRO A 117 2.79 -7.78 -1.43
C PRO A 117 2.01 -6.60 -0.82
N ALA A 118 1.30 -6.80 0.29
CA ALA A 118 0.60 -5.72 0.97
C ALA A 118 1.56 -4.69 1.59
N ALA A 119 2.66 -5.15 2.21
CA ALA A 119 3.67 -4.26 2.79
C ALA A 119 4.49 -3.54 1.69
N LEU A 120 4.85 -4.25 0.61
CA LEU A 120 5.48 -3.64 -0.56
C LEU A 120 4.59 -2.55 -1.16
N PHE A 121 3.30 -2.84 -1.36
CA PHE A 121 2.34 -1.87 -1.88
C PHE A 121 2.19 -0.64 -0.99
N ASN A 122 2.04 -0.83 0.33
CA ASN A 122 1.92 0.26 1.30
C ASN A 122 3.20 1.13 1.35
N ARG A 123 4.39 0.51 1.32
CA ARG A 123 5.66 1.23 1.31
C ARG A 123 5.86 2.00 0.01
N ALA A 124 5.50 1.40 -1.13
CA ALA A 124 5.54 2.06 -2.42
C ALA A 124 4.61 3.29 -2.48
N GLN A 125 3.38 3.16 -1.95
CA GLN A 125 2.45 4.30 -1.84
C GLN A 125 3.02 5.43 -0.99
N LEU A 126 3.63 5.09 0.14
CA LEU A 126 4.23 6.07 1.03
C LEU A 126 5.38 6.80 0.34
N ARG A 127 6.30 6.07 -0.29
CA ARG A 127 7.42 6.64 -1.07
C ARG A 127 6.93 7.51 -2.22
N HIS A 128 5.89 7.08 -2.94
CA HIS A 128 5.25 7.86 -3.99
C HIS A 128 4.70 9.20 -3.47
N ARG A 129 3.96 9.19 -2.35
CA ARG A 129 3.43 10.42 -1.72
C ARG A 129 4.57 11.36 -1.25
N LEU A 130 5.63 10.80 -0.67
CA LEU A 130 6.79 11.57 -0.21
C LEU A 130 7.59 12.16 -1.38
N ALA A 131 7.72 11.43 -2.48
CA ALA A 131 8.42 11.92 -3.66
C ALA A 131 7.69 13.10 -4.31
N ALA A 132 6.36 13.06 -4.37
CA ALA A 132 5.53 14.15 -4.90
C ALA A 132 5.70 15.46 -4.10
N THR A 133 6.00 15.37 -2.80
CA THR A 133 6.19 16.53 -1.94
C THR A 133 7.65 17.01 -1.85
N ARG A 134 8.63 16.10 -2.02
CA ARG A 134 10.07 16.41 -1.81
C ARG A 134 10.92 16.43 -3.08
N ARG A 135 10.31 16.35 -4.28
CA ARG A 135 11.02 16.23 -5.58
C ARG A 135 12.11 15.13 -5.57
N GLY A 136 11.87 14.04 -4.84
CA GLY A 136 12.84 12.95 -4.71
C GLY A 136 12.67 11.91 -5.82
N HIS A 137 13.43 12.03 -6.91
CA HIS A 137 13.42 11.03 -7.99
C HIS A 137 13.79 9.62 -7.49
N GLU A 138 14.71 9.53 -6.52
CA GLU A 138 15.12 8.26 -5.92
C GLU A 138 13.95 7.53 -5.22
N LEU A 139 13.08 8.27 -4.53
CA LEU A 139 11.91 7.69 -3.85
C LEU A 139 10.89 7.14 -4.85
N ILE A 140 10.75 7.76 -6.02
CA ILE A 140 9.92 7.20 -7.11
C ILE A 140 10.51 5.91 -7.63
N ASP A 141 11.83 5.85 -7.82
CA ASP A 141 12.49 4.63 -8.31
C ASP A 141 12.33 3.47 -7.34
N GLN A 142 12.47 3.74 -6.04
CA GLN A 142 12.21 2.78 -4.98
C GLN A 142 10.73 2.36 -4.93
N ALA A 143 9.78 3.28 -5.14
CA ALA A 143 8.36 2.95 -5.20
C ALA A 143 8.02 2.06 -6.40
N ILE A 144 8.57 2.36 -7.59
CA ILE A 144 8.42 1.53 -8.80
C ILE A 144 8.95 0.12 -8.55
N LYS A 145 10.12 -0.01 -7.91
CA LYS A 145 10.71 -1.31 -7.55
C LYS A 145 9.76 -2.11 -6.66
N ASP A 146 9.25 -1.50 -5.58
CA ASP A 146 8.34 -2.17 -4.65
C ASP A 146 7.01 -2.56 -5.31
N TYR A 147 6.41 -1.69 -6.14
CA TYR A 147 5.18 -2.02 -6.88
C TYR A 147 5.37 -3.20 -7.82
N ARG A 148 6.48 -3.24 -8.56
CA ARG A 148 6.80 -4.36 -9.45
C ARG A 148 6.97 -5.66 -8.67
N LYS A 149 7.72 -5.61 -7.57
CA LYS A 149 7.90 -6.77 -6.68
C LYS A 149 6.57 -7.24 -6.09
N ALA A 150 5.67 -6.31 -5.73
CA ALA A 150 4.34 -6.68 -5.24
C ALA A 150 3.52 -7.42 -6.32
N LEU A 151 3.63 -7.02 -7.59
CA LEU A 151 2.92 -7.65 -8.72
C LEU A 151 3.40 -9.06 -9.06
N GLU A 152 4.60 -9.44 -8.61
CA GLU A 152 5.14 -10.80 -8.79
C GLU A 152 4.45 -11.82 -7.87
N SER A 153 3.76 -11.38 -6.82
CA SER A 153 3.06 -12.26 -5.88
C SER A 153 1.65 -12.60 -6.36
N ASP A 154 1.28 -13.88 -6.30
CA ASP A 154 -0.09 -14.34 -6.57
C ASP A 154 -1.12 -13.74 -5.60
N LEU A 155 -0.69 -13.45 -4.36
CA LEU A 155 -1.52 -12.82 -3.33
C LEU A 155 -1.84 -11.35 -3.64
N ALA A 156 -1.24 -10.76 -4.67
CA ALA A 156 -1.53 -9.39 -5.10
C ALA A 156 -2.85 -9.26 -5.86
N ALA A 157 -3.52 -10.35 -6.25
CA ALA A 157 -4.75 -10.31 -7.05
C ALA A 157 -5.82 -9.37 -6.47
N ALA A 158 -5.98 -9.35 -5.13
CA ALA A 158 -6.96 -8.52 -4.43
C ALA A 158 -6.75 -7.01 -4.58
N PHE A 159 -5.54 -6.56 -4.91
CA PHE A 159 -5.18 -5.14 -5.06
C PHE A 159 -4.34 -4.88 -6.31
N LYS A 160 -4.26 -5.85 -7.23
CA LYS A 160 -3.50 -5.77 -8.49
C LYS A 160 -3.91 -4.56 -9.31
N GLY A 161 -5.21 -4.26 -9.35
CA GLY A 161 -5.74 -3.08 -10.03
C GLY A 161 -5.19 -1.77 -9.45
N ASP A 162 -5.13 -1.66 -8.12
CA ASP A 162 -4.63 -0.48 -7.44
C ASP A 162 -3.11 -0.37 -7.54
N ILE A 163 -2.37 -1.48 -7.54
CA ILE A 163 -0.94 -1.47 -7.82
C ILE A 163 -0.68 -0.96 -9.24
N LEU A 164 -1.37 -1.48 -10.25
CA LEU A 164 -1.16 -1.08 -11.65
C LEU A 164 -1.46 0.42 -11.85
N LYS A 165 -2.56 0.93 -11.29
CA LYS A 165 -2.88 2.36 -11.33
C LYS A 165 -1.80 3.20 -10.63
N SER A 166 -1.34 2.78 -9.45
CA SER A 166 -0.32 3.51 -8.68
C SER A 166 1.07 3.46 -9.34
N LEU A 167 1.43 2.32 -9.93
CA LEU A 167 2.66 2.14 -10.68
C LEU A 167 2.68 3.02 -11.94
N ALA A 168 1.56 3.12 -12.66
CA ALA A 168 1.43 4.02 -13.79
C ALA A 168 1.64 5.49 -13.38
N ASP A 169 1.11 5.90 -12.22
CA ASP A 169 1.36 7.23 -11.68
C ASP A 169 2.83 7.46 -11.33
N ALA A 170 3.49 6.47 -10.72
CA ALA A 170 4.91 6.54 -10.43
C ALA A 170 5.74 6.70 -11.73
N TYR A 171 5.44 5.92 -12.78
CA TYR A 171 6.09 6.09 -14.09
C TYR A 171 5.83 7.46 -14.70
N ARG A 172 4.60 7.99 -14.60
CA ARG A 172 4.25 9.34 -15.07
C ARG A 172 5.07 10.41 -14.35
N ILE A 173 5.21 10.33 -13.03
CA ILE A 173 6.01 11.28 -12.23
C ILE A 173 7.49 11.20 -12.61
N ARG A 174 8.01 9.99 -12.88
CA ARG A 174 9.37 9.79 -13.41
C ARG A 174 9.56 10.32 -14.84
N GLY A 175 8.46 10.64 -15.54
CA GLY A 175 8.46 11.07 -16.95
C GLY A 175 8.44 9.92 -17.95
N GLU A 176 8.35 8.66 -17.51
CA GLU A 176 8.30 7.46 -18.34
C GLU A 176 6.88 7.19 -18.88
N TYR A 177 6.35 8.12 -19.68
CA TYR A 177 4.96 8.09 -20.16
C TYR A 177 4.57 6.82 -20.91
N GLY A 178 5.46 6.26 -21.75
CA GLY A 178 5.22 5.01 -22.46
C GLY A 178 4.94 3.84 -21.51
N LYS A 179 5.77 3.67 -20.47
CA LYS A 179 5.55 2.63 -19.44
C LYS A 179 4.29 2.88 -18.62
N ALA A 180 3.97 4.14 -18.34
CA ALA A 180 2.71 4.49 -17.67
C ALA A 180 1.49 4.06 -18.51
N ILE A 181 1.51 4.33 -19.82
CA ILE A 181 0.45 3.93 -20.76
C ILE A 181 0.32 2.41 -20.81
N GLU A 182 1.42 1.69 -21.00
CA GLU A 182 1.45 0.22 -21.04
C GLU A 182 0.87 -0.38 -19.75
N THR A 183 1.24 0.18 -18.60
CA THR A 183 0.75 -0.27 -17.29
C THR A 183 -0.76 -0.05 -17.15
N LEU A 184 -1.30 1.10 -17.60
CA LEU A 184 -2.74 1.35 -17.60
C LEU A 184 -3.50 0.48 -18.61
N ARG A 185 -2.89 0.14 -19.74
CA ARG A 185 -3.46 -0.84 -20.69
C ARG A 185 -3.50 -2.23 -20.07
N SER A 186 -2.48 -2.62 -19.32
CA SER A 186 -2.50 -3.87 -18.54
C SER A 186 -3.61 -3.87 -17.48
N TYR A 187 -3.89 -2.72 -16.84
CA TYR A 187 -5.03 -2.59 -15.93
C TYR A 187 -6.36 -2.84 -16.63
N LEU A 188 -6.59 -2.22 -17.79
CA LEU A 188 -7.82 -2.41 -18.56
C LEU A 188 -7.97 -3.84 -19.11
N LYS A 189 -6.85 -4.51 -19.42
CA LYS A 189 -6.88 -5.94 -19.77
C LYS A 189 -7.26 -6.81 -18.57
N TYR A 190 -6.77 -6.48 -17.39
CA TYR A 190 -7.06 -7.20 -16.14
C TYR A 190 -8.51 -6.99 -15.67
N ALA A 191 -9.02 -5.77 -15.78
CA ALA A 191 -10.35 -5.38 -15.32
C ALA A 191 -11.10 -4.57 -16.40
N PRO A 192 -11.55 -5.23 -17.49
CA PRO A 192 -12.14 -4.55 -18.65
C PRO A 192 -13.47 -3.84 -18.35
N HIS A 193 -14.18 -4.30 -17.33
CA HIS A 193 -15.47 -3.74 -16.89
C HIS A 193 -15.35 -2.96 -15.57
N ALA A 194 -14.15 -2.51 -15.20
CA ALA A 194 -13.98 -1.70 -14.00
C ALA A 194 -14.77 -0.38 -14.12
N PRO A 195 -15.43 0.10 -13.05
CA PRO A 195 -16.24 1.32 -13.09
C PRO A 195 -15.42 2.57 -13.44
N ASP A 196 -14.11 2.55 -13.19
CA ASP A 196 -13.18 3.62 -13.51
C ASP A 196 -12.52 3.46 -14.90
N ALA A 197 -12.91 2.46 -15.72
CA ALA A 197 -12.27 2.19 -17.02
C ALA A 197 -12.30 3.39 -17.98
N ALA A 198 -13.41 4.13 -18.05
CA ALA A 198 -13.53 5.32 -18.86
C ALA A 198 -12.55 6.44 -18.42
N LEU A 199 -12.34 6.58 -17.10
CA LEU A 199 -11.36 7.51 -16.55
C LEU A 199 -9.93 7.09 -16.91
N ILE A 200 -9.63 5.79 -16.85
CA ILE A 200 -8.32 5.26 -17.24
C ILE A 200 -8.04 5.49 -18.73
N LEU A 201 -9.03 5.28 -19.62
CA LEU A 201 -8.89 5.58 -21.04
C LEU A 201 -8.58 7.06 -21.29
N ARG A 202 -9.24 7.98 -20.56
CA ARG A 202 -8.94 9.42 -20.63
C ARG A 202 -7.51 9.72 -20.17
N ARG A 203 -7.05 9.08 -19.08
CA ARG A 203 -5.67 9.23 -18.59
C ARG A 203 -4.64 8.74 -19.61
N ILE A 204 -4.90 7.61 -20.28
CA ILE A 204 -4.04 7.10 -21.35
C ILE A 204 -3.90 8.12 -22.48
N ARG A 205 -5.01 8.68 -22.98
CA ARG A 205 -4.97 9.70 -24.04
C ARG A 205 -4.13 10.92 -23.64
N GLY A 206 -4.26 11.37 -22.39
CA GLY A 206 -3.46 12.47 -21.86
C GLY A 206 -1.95 12.16 -21.85
N LEU A 207 -1.59 10.94 -21.43
CA LEU A 207 -0.20 10.48 -21.44
C LEU A 207 0.36 10.34 -22.86
N GLU A 208 -0.44 9.89 -23.83
CA GLU A 208 -0.04 9.79 -25.24
C GLU A 208 0.32 11.16 -25.83
N LEU A 209 -0.45 12.21 -25.48
CA LEU A 209 -0.14 13.58 -25.87
C LEU A 209 1.17 14.07 -25.24
N MET A 210 1.38 13.79 -23.95
CA MET A 210 2.63 14.12 -23.25
C MET A 210 3.84 13.40 -23.86
N GLU A 211 3.69 12.13 -24.21
CA GLU A 211 4.74 11.34 -24.84
C GLU A 211 5.08 11.87 -26.24
N LYS A 212 4.07 12.21 -27.04
CA LYS A 212 4.25 12.83 -28.36
C LYS A 212 4.99 14.17 -28.25
N SER A 213 4.58 15.02 -27.32
CA SER A 213 5.23 16.31 -27.04
C SER A 213 6.71 16.10 -26.65
N ARG A 214 7.00 15.19 -25.72
CA ARG A 214 8.36 14.86 -25.29
C ARG A 214 9.24 14.40 -26.47
N LYS A 215 8.73 13.52 -27.33
CA LYS A 215 9.45 13.04 -28.52
C LYS A 215 9.73 14.18 -29.49
N ASN A 216 8.78 15.09 -29.70
CA ASN A 216 8.97 16.25 -30.58
C ASN A 216 10.02 17.22 -30.03
N SER A 217 10.03 17.50 -28.72
CA SER A 217 11.06 18.33 -28.08
C SER A 217 12.46 17.72 -28.19
N SER A 218 12.58 16.39 -28.05
CA SER A 218 13.87 15.71 -28.22
C SER A 218 14.43 15.76 -29.64
N LYS A 219 13.56 15.91 -30.65
CA LYS A 219 13.93 15.99 -32.07
C LYS A 219 14.29 17.41 -32.53
N ASN A 220 13.97 18.45 -31.76
CA ASN A 220 14.19 19.85 -32.15
C ASN A 220 14.82 20.70 -31.02
N PRO A 221 16.07 20.41 -30.58
CA PRO A 221 16.73 21.08 -29.46
C PRO A 221 17.11 22.54 -29.72
N SER A 222 17.05 23.03 -30.96
CA SER A 222 17.45 24.39 -31.37
C SER A 222 16.44 25.49 -31.05
N GLY A 223 15.18 25.15 -30.72
CA GLY A 223 14.14 26.12 -30.38
C GLY A 223 14.30 26.80 -29.01
N GLN A 224 15.00 26.18 -28.07
CA GLN A 224 15.23 26.75 -26.73
C GLN A 224 16.38 27.78 -26.70
N LYS A 225 17.41 27.62 -27.54
CA LYS A 225 18.54 28.58 -27.62
C LYS A 225 18.14 29.92 -28.23
N GLY A 226 17.06 29.97 -29.03
CA GLY A 226 16.57 31.20 -29.66
C GLY A 226 15.84 32.15 -28.71
N GLN A 227 15.28 31.64 -27.60
CA GLN A 227 14.58 32.47 -26.60
C GLN A 227 15.56 33.04 -25.56
N GLU A 228 16.58 32.27 -25.16
CA GLU A 228 17.61 32.72 -24.20
C GLU A 228 18.55 33.79 -24.79
N GLN A 229 18.73 33.82 -26.12
CA GLN A 229 19.49 34.88 -26.81
C GLN A 229 18.67 36.15 -27.07
N ALA A 230 17.33 36.09 -26.97
CA ALA A 230 16.47 37.26 -27.16
C ALA A 230 16.36 38.12 -25.89
N GLU A 231 16.48 37.52 -24.70
CA GLU A 231 16.41 38.22 -23.40
C GLU A 231 17.74 38.90 -23.00
N ASN A 232 18.87 38.55 -23.64
CA ASN A 232 20.19 39.09 -23.31
C ASN A 232 20.72 40.16 -24.30
N ARG A 233 19.86 40.76 -25.12
CA ARG A 233 20.28 41.92 -25.94
C ARG A 233 20.34 43.17 -25.06
N PRO A 234 21.49 43.84 -24.93
CA PRO A 234 21.57 45.09 -24.18
C PRO A 234 20.69 46.16 -24.85
N ALA A 235 19.91 46.87 -24.04
CA ALA A 235 19.06 47.97 -24.49
C ALA A 235 19.92 49.04 -25.18
N ALA A 236 19.53 49.43 -26.39
CA ALA A 236 20.21 50.47 -27.16
C ALA A 236 20.18 51.81 -26.40
N PRO A 237 21.30 52.53 -26.28
CA PRO A 237 21.34 53.78 -25.54
C PRO A 237 20.84 54.93 -26.42
N GLY A 238 19.77 55.58 -25.96
CA GLY A 238 19.49 57.00 -26.19
C GLY A 238 18.81 57.37 -27.51
N ALA A 239 17.59 57.92 -27.37
CA ALA A 239 17.17 59.04 -28.20
C ALA A 239 16.63 60.12 -27.26
N ARG A 240 17.22 61.32 -27.40
CA ARG A 240 16.99 62.53 -26.61
C ARG A 240 15.57 63.07 -26.75
#